data_AF-A0A2D6F056-F1
#
_entry.id   AF-A0A2D6F056-F1
#
_cell.length_a   1.000
_cell.length_b   1.000
_cell.length_c   1.000
_cell.angle_alpha   90.00
_cell.angle_beta   90.00
_cell.angle_gamma   90.00
#
_symmetry.space_group_name_H-M   'P 1'
#
loop_
_entity.id
_entity.type
_entity.pdbx_description
1 polymer ?
#
loop_
_entity_poly.entity_id
_entity_poly.type
_entity_poly.pdbx_seq_one_letter_code
_entity_poly.pdbx_strand_id
1 'polypeptide(L)'
;MKWVALFSQTGSEIHQVSEELGRYPDIILCNKKDDFDSINKGLIDSRKSIVIFTSAKPTVDEYLTYIPEDALVTMHGWLRIVPGEVCQKRNIYNGHPGLITTYPELKGKDPQERAFKAGMEYGGCVIHKAVAEVDAGAILSEATIPIGGLTLDEVYTTLHKVSVNLWIDFLKSKLL
;
A
#
# COMPACT_ATOMS: atom_id res chain seq x y z
N MET A 1 -10.02 -15.34 -7.05
CA MET A 1 -9.10 -14.99 -5.94
C MET A 1 -9.73 -13.88 -5.13
N LYS A 2 -9.71 -13.95 -3.79
CA LYS A 2 -10.15 -12.85 -2.92
C LYS A 2 -9.06 -11.79 -2.82
N TRP A 3 -9.46 -10.52 -2.77
CA TRP A 3 -8.57 -9.39 -2.54
C TRP A 3 -8.83 -8.77 -1.17
N VAL A 4 -7.78 -8.64 -0.36
CA VAL A 4 -7.80 -7.96 0.93
C VAL A 4 -6.89 -6.74 0.88
N ALA A 5 -7.40 -5.57 1.21
CA ALA A 5 -6.62 -4.34 1.25
C ALA A 5 -6.41 -3.85 2.70
N LEU A 6 -5.20 -3.43 3.03
CA LEU A 6 -4.79 -2.92 4.35
C LEU A 6 -4.40 -1.45 4.23
N PHE A 7 -4.89 -0.59 5.13
CA PHE A 7 -4.43 0.80 5.20
C PHE A 7 -4.46 1.35 6.64
N SER A 8 -3.62 2.35 6.92
CA SER A 8 -3.58 3.06 8.22
C SER A 8 -3.88 4.56 8.12
N GLN A 9 -4.06 5.07 6.91
CA GLN A 9 -4.25 6.50 6.64
C GLN A 9 -5.69 6.78 6.20
N THR A 10 -5.88 7.36 5.01
CA THR A 10 -7.20 7.76 4.50
C THR A 10 -7.90 6.66 3.69
N GLY A 11 -7.13 5.72 3.11
CA GLY A 11 -7.66 4.73 2.16
C GLY A 11 -7.94 5.30 0.76
N SER A 12 -7.56 6.55 0.48
CA SER A 12 -7.83 7.20 -0.82
C SER A 12 -7.19 6.47 -2.01
N GLU A 13 -5.97 5.92 -1.85
CA GLU A 13 -5.32 5.13 -2.90
C GLU A 13 -6.13 3.88 -3.25
N ILE A 14 -6.65 3.15 -2.25
CA ILE A 14 -7.50 1.97 -2.48
C ILE A 14 -8.76 2.37 -3.24
N HIS A 15 -9.43 3.46 -2.83
CA HIS A 15 -10.63 3.92 -3.50
C HIS A 15 -10.35 4.26 -4.98
N GLN A 16 -9.29 5.02 -5.25
CA GLN A 16 -8.92 5.40 -6.61
C GLN A 16 -8.58 4.17 -7.47
N VAL A 17 -7.71 3.28 -6.97
CA VAL A 17 -7.37 2.01 -7.64
C VAL A 17 -8.64 1.20 -7.92
N SER A 18 -9.58 1.16 -6.97
CA SER A 18 -10.81 0.37 -7.11
C SER A 18 -11.77 0.92 -8.15
N GLU A 19 -11.91 2.25 -8.24
CA GLU A 19 -12.73 2.91 -9.26
C GLU A 19 -12.14 2.70 -10.66
N GLU A 20 -10.82 2.86 -10.82
CA GLU A 20 -10.15 2.67 -12.10
C GLU A 20 -10.07 1.19 -12.55
N LEU A 21 -9.96 0.27 -11.60
CA LEU A 21 -9.99 -1.17 -11.86
C LEU A 21 -11.42 -1.69 -12.10
N GLY A 22 -12.45 -0.96 -11.67
CA GLY A 22 -13.84 -1.42 -11.67
C GLY A 22 -14.11 -2.56 -10.68
N ARG A 23 -13.22 -2.76 -9.69
CA ARG A 23 -13.28 -3.83 -8.68
C ARG A 23 -12.81 -3.28 -7.35
N TYR A 24 -13.54 -3.60 -6.28
CA TYR A 24 -13.16 -3.25 -4.90
C TYR A 24 -12.56 -4.47 -4.18
N PRO A 25 -11.80 -4.27 -3.09
CA PRO A 25 -11.39 -5.36 -2.22
C PRO A 25 -12.60 -6.09 -1.66
N ASP A 26 -12.52 -7.41 -1.53
CA ASP A 26 -13.53 -8.20 -0.85
C ASP A 26 -13.56 -7.86 0.66
N ILE A 27 -12.38 -7.62 1.24
CA ILE A 27 -12.20 -7.23 2.65
C ILE A 27 -11.23 -6.05 2.74
N ILE A 28 -11.53 -5.11 3.62
CA ILE A 28 -10.67 -3.98 3.95
C ILE A 28 -10.33 -4.04 5.44
N LEU A 29 -9.04 -4.09 5.77
CA LEU A 29 -8.55 -4.00 7.14
C LEU A 29 -8.02 -2.59 7.42
N CYS A 30 -8.54 -1.98 8.48
CA CYS A 30 -8.11 -0.66 8.94
C CYS A 30 -7.74 -0.73 10.42
N ASN A 31 -6.56 -0.25 10.79
CA ASN A 31 -6.14 -0.16 12.20
C ASN A 31 -6.43 1.19 12.85
N LYS A 32 -7.31 1.99 12.25
CA LYS A 32 -7.70 3.32 12.72
C LYS A 32 -9.11 3.26 13.29
N LYS A 33 -9.20 3.13 14.62
CA LYS A 33 -10.48 2.94 15.34
C LYS A 33 -11.15 4.22 15.82
N ASP A 34 -10.41 5.33 15.92
CA ASP A 34 -10.88 6.53 16.62
C ASP A 34 -10.98 7.77 15.73
N ASP A 35 -10.71 7.64 14.44
CA ASP A 35 -10.73 8.76 13.49
C ASP A 35 -11.28 8.27 12.15
N PHE A 36 -12.60 8.09 12.15
CA PHE A 36 -13.39 7.68 10.99
C PHE A 36 -13.57 8.81 9.97
N ASP A 37 -13.58 10.07 10.42
CA ASP A 37 -13.84 11.23 9.57
C ASP A 37 -12.74 11.47 8.53
N SER A 38 -11.51 11.04 8.83
CA SER A 38 -10.39 11.09 7.88
C SER A 38 -10.36 9.92 6.88
N ILE A 39 -11.21 8.90 7.06
CA ILE A 39 -11.30 7.77 6.14
C ILE A 39 -12.13 8.19 4.93
N ASN A 40 -11.67 7.81 3.74
CA ASN A 40 -12.38 8.05 2.50
C ASN A 40 -13.75 7.34 2.52
N LYS A 41 -14.83 8.12 2.59
CA LYS A 41 -16.22 7.61 2.63
C LYS A 41 -16.60 6.83 1.38
N GLY A 42 -16.04 7.20 0.22
CA GLY A 42 -16.20 6.46 -1.03
C GLY A 42 -15.65 5.03 -0.95
N LEU A 43 -14.70 4.77 -0.04
CA LEU A 43 -14.21 3.43 0.23
C LEU A 43 -15.16 2.65 1.14
N ILE A 44 -15.42 3.19 2.34
CA ILE A 44 -16.10 2.45 3.42
C ILE A 44 -17.62 2.41 3.30
N ASP A 45 -18.26 3.43 2.72
CA ASP A 45 -19.72 3.51 2.60
C ASP A 45 -20.22 2.89 1.28
N SER A 46 -19.31 2.46 0.40
CA SER A 46 -19.63 1.88 -0.90
C SER A 46 -20.48 0.60 -0.82
N ARG A 47 -20.47 -0.10 0.34
CA ARG A 47 -21.01 -1.46 0.54
C ARG A 47 -20.43 -2.51 -0.43
N LYS A 48 -19.34 -2.19 -1.13
CA LYS A 48 -18.65 -3.11 -2.05
C LYS A 48 -17.63 -4.00 -1.33
N SER A 49 -17.27 -3.66 -0.10
CA SER A 49 -16.25 -4.34 0.70
C SER A 49 -16.73 -4.59 2.13
N ILE A 50 -16.27 -5.67 2.75
CA ILE A 50 -16.41 -5.87 4.21
C ILE A 50 -15.29 -5.08 4.90
N VAL A 51 -15.65 -4.09 5.71
CA VAL A 51 -14.67 -3.26 6.44
C VAL A 51 -14.51 -3.80 7.86
N ILE A 52 -13.27 -4.09 8.25
CA ILE A 52 -12.92 -4.61 9.57
C ILE A 52 -11.91 -3.67 10.23
N PHE A 53 -12.25 -3.21 11.44
CA PHE A 53 -11.38 -2.38 12.26
C PHE A 53 -10.57 -3.23 13.23
N THR A 54 -9.28 -3.40 12.96
CA THR A 54 -8.34 -4.14 13.81
C THR A 54 -7.90 -3.29 15.00
N SER A 55 -7.20 -3.88 15.98
CA SER A 55 -6.45 -3.09 16.96
C SER A 55 -5.41 -2.18 16.28
N ALA A 56 -4.96 -1.14 16.98
CA ALA A 56 -3.98 -0.19 16.44
C ALA A 56 -2.66 -0.88 16.05
N LYS A 57 -2.33 -2.00 16.69
CA LYS A 57 -1.17 -2.87 16.43
C LYS A 57 -1.67 -4.31 16.30
N PRO A 58 -2.14 -4.72 15.11
CA PRO A 58 -2.82 -6.01 14.97
C PRO A 58 -1.94 -7.18 15.38
N THR A 59 -2.52 -8.11 16.14
CA THR A 59 -1.84 -9.34 16.52
C THR A 59 -1.79 -10.32 15.35
N VAL A 60 -0.93 -11.35 15.46
CA VAL A 60 -0.92 -12.47 14.50
C VAL A 60 -2.33 -13.07 14.35
N ASP A 61 -3.03 -13.29 15.46
CA ASP A 61 -4.38 -13.85 15.45
C ASP A 61 -5.38 -12.97 14.71
N GLU A 62 -5.32 -11.64 14.89
CA GLU A 62 -6.19 -10.71 14.14
C GLU A 62 -5.95 -10.84 12.63
N TYR A 63 -4.68 -10.86 12.20
CA TYR A 63 -4.37 -11.05 10.77
C TYR A 63 -4.86 -12.40 10.25
N LEU A 64 -4.55 -13.50 10.94
CA LEU A 64 -4.88 -14.84 10.48
C LEU A 64 -6.39 -15.10 10.49
N THR A 65 -7.13 -14.46 11.40
CA THR A 65 -8.60 -14.53 11.48
C THR A 65 -9.26 -13.78 10.33
N TYR A 66 -8.80 -12.57 10.01
CA TYR A 66 -9.47 -11.71 9.05
C TYR A 66 -8.98 -11.86 7.61
N ILE A 67 -7.79 -12.43 7.40
CA ILE A 67 -7.21 -12.66 6.08
C ILE A 67 -7.36 -14.15 5.71
N PRO A 68 -8.17 -14.48 4.70
CA PRO A 68 -8.25 -15.84 4.15
C PRO A 68 -6.89 -16.32 3.62
N GLU A 69 -6.63 -17.61 3.72
CA GLU A 69 -5.32 -18.19 3.36
C GLU A 69 -4.97 -18.00 1.87
N ASP A 70 -5.96 -18.05 0.99
CA ASP A 70 -5.85 -17.95 -0.46
C ASP A 70 -6.02 -16.51 -1.00
N ALA A 71 -6.09 -15.52 -0.11
CA ALA A 71 -6.28 -14.14 -0.50
C ALA A 71 -5.00 -13.47 -1.04
N LEU A 72 -5.16 -12.62 -2.05
CA LEU A 72 -4.19 -11.60 -2.41
C LEU A 72 -4.31 -10.43 -1.43
N VAL A 73 -3.24 -10.10 -0.72
CA VAL A 73 -3.25 -9.03 0.26
C VAL A 73 -2.39 -7.87 -0.22
N THR A 74 -2.92 -6.65 -0.23
CA THR A 74 -2.21 -5.43 -0.62
C THR A 74 -2.17 -4.42 0.51
N MET A 75 -1.01 -3.81 0.75
CA MET A 75 -0.80 -2.77 1.75
C MET A 75 -0.68 -1.41 1.07
N HIS A 76 -1.62 -0.51 1.39
CA HIS A 76 -1.74 0.84 0.85
C HIS A 76 -1.52 1.85 1.98
N GLY A 77 -0.25 2.17 2.27
CA GLY A 77 0.10 3.01 3.40
C GLY A 77 -0.22 2.36 4.75
N TRP A 78 0.11 1.08 4.89
CA TRP A 78 0.00 0.34 6.15
C TRP A 78 1.19 0.69 7.07
N LEU A 79 0.92 1.42 8.15
CA LEU A 79 1.97 1.99 9.02
C LEU A 79 2.37 1.04 10.17
N ARG A 80 2.29 -0.28 9.93
CA ARG A 80 2.68 -1.32 10.89
C ARG A 80 3.51 -2.39 10.19
N ILE A 81 4.51 -2.90 10.89
CA ILE A 81 5.27 -4.07 10.45
C ILE A 81 4.35 -5.28 10.62
N VAL A 82 4.08 -5.99 9.52
CA VAL A 82 3.35 -7.26 9.57
C VAL A 82 4.27 -8.33 10.16
N PRO A 83 3.82 -9.10 11.17
CA PRO A 83 4.66 -10.15 11.75
C PRO A 83 5.14 -11.15 10.69
N GLY A 84 6.40 -11.58 10.79
CA GLY A 84 7.02 -12.49 9.82
C GLY A 84 6.23 -13.80 9.61
N GLU A 85 5.62 -14.32 10.68
CA GLU A 85 4.73 -15.48 10.62
C GLU A 85 3.52 -15.26 9.69
N VAL A 86 2.93 -14.07 9.73
CA VAL A 86 1.81 -13.71 8.86
C VAL A 86 2.29 -13.57 7.42
N CYS A 87 3.44 -12.92 7.20
CA CYS A 87 4.05 -12.79 5.86
C CYS A 87 4.36 -14.16 5.22
N GLN A 88 4.72 -15.17 6.02
CA GLN A 88 4.96 -16.53 5.55
C GLN A 88 3.66 -17.27 5.21
N LYS A 89 2.59 -17.03 5.97
CA LYS A 89 1.30 -17.73 5.83
C LYS A 89 0.32 -17.05 4.88
N ARG A 90 0.58 -15.82 4.43
CA ARG A 90 -0.36 -15.02 3.61
C ARG A 90 0.34 -14.39 2.41
N ASN A 91 -0.42 -14.24 1.32
CA ASN A 91 0.12 -13.67 0.09
C ASN A 91 0.11 -12.13 0.11
N ILE A 92 1.01 -11.51 0.87
CA ILE A 92 1.06 -10.06 1.11
C ILE A 92 2.05 -9.33 0.20
N TYR A 93 1.62 -8.19 -0.34
CA TYR A 93 2.40 -7.25 -1.13
C TYR A 93 2.25 -5.83 -0.59
N ASN A 94 3.33 -5.05 -0.69
CA ASN A 94 3.37 -3.66 -0.25
C ASN A 94 3.69 -2.74 -1.43
N GLY A 95 2.98 -1.62 -1.50
CA GLY A 95 3.29 -0.51 -2.39
C GLY A 95 4.12 0.50 -1.60
N HIS A 96 5.34 0.73 -2.03
CA HIS A 96 6.26 1.64 -1.37
C HIS A 96 6.59 2.82 -2.29
N PRO A 97 6.29 4.07 -1.91
CA PRO A 97 6.52 5.24 -2.75
C PRO A 97 7.96 5.76 -2.60
N GLY A 98 8.93 4.87 -2.79
CA GLY A 98 10.35 5.17 -2.87
C GLY A 98 11.04 4.20 -3.82
N LEU A 99 11.94 4.71 -4.67
CA LEU A 99 12.70 3.92 -5.63
C LEU A 99 13.85 3.17 -4.93
N ILE A 100 13.51 2.24 -4.04
CA ILE A 100 14.45 1.52 -3.18
C ILE A 100 15.38 0.56 -3.94
N THR A 101 15.07 0.28 -5.20
CA THR A 101 15.94 -0.47 -6.12
C THR A 101 17.18 0.33 -6.52
N THR A 102 17.05 1.66 -6.59
CA THR A 102 18.14 2.59 -6.92
C THR A 102 18.71 3.24 -5.67
N TYR A 103 17.86 3.60 -4.70
CA TYR A 103 18.21 4.36 -3.50
C TYR A 103 17.78 3.59 -2.24
N PRO A 104 18.60 2.64 -1.74
CA PRO A 104 18.28 1.83 -0.57
C PRO A 104 17.95 2.63 0.69
N GLU A 105 18.50 3.84 0.82
CA GLU A 105 18.21 4.79 1.90
C GLU A 105 16.76 5.29 1.91
N LEU A 106 15.98 5.06 0.85
CA LEU A 106 14.55 5.37 0.79
C LEU A 106 13.67 4.26 1.41
N LYS A 107 14.23 3.19 1.98
CA LYS A 107 13.45 2.21 2.76
C LYS A 107 12.87 2.85 4.02
N GLY A 108 11.69 2.39 4.43
CA GLY A 108 11.00 2.87 5.63
C GLY A 108 10.19 4.15 5.40
N LYS A 109 9.84 4.82 6.49
CA LYS A 109 8.84 5.91 6.48
C LYS A 109 9.29 7.14 5.68
N ASP A 110 8.33 7.87 5.14
CA ASP A 110 8.50 9.18 4.48
C ASP A 110 9.62 9.21 3.40
N PRO A 111 9.65 8.23 2.46
CA PRO A 111 10.66 8.17 1.40
C PRO A 111 10.62 9.39 0.46
N GLN A 112 9.43 9.91 0.21
CA GLN A 112 9.20 11.03 -0.72
C GLN A 112 9.85 12.32 -0.20
N GLU A 113 9.71 12.59 1.11
CA GLU A 113 10.39 13.71 1.75
C GLU A 113 11.90 13.58 1.71
N ARG A 114 12.43 12.36 1.93
CA ARG A 114 13.87 12.11 1.88
C ARG A 114 14.42 12.33 0.48
N ALA A 115 13.74 11.83 -0.55
CA ALA A 115 14.12 12.05 -1.94
C ALA A 115 14.13 13.55 -2.30
N PHE A 116 13.09 14.27 -1.91
CA PHE A 116 13.01 15.73 -2.10
C PHE A 116 14.12 16.49 -1.36
N LYS A 117 14.32 16.22 -0.06
CA LYS A 117 15.34 16.88 0.77
C LYS A 117 16.76 16.58 0.29
N ALA A 118 16.99 15.41 -0.30
CA ALA A 118 18.27 15.04 -0.88
C ALA A 118 18.51 15.66 -2.28
N GLY A 119 17.54 16.37 -2.85
CA GLY A 119 17.64 16.94 -4.20
C GLY A 119 17.79 15.88 -5.27
N MET A 120 17.16 14.71 -5.10
CA MET A 120 17.23 13.62 -6.07
C MET A 120 16.57 14.03 -7.38
N GLU A 121 17.20 13.68 -8.51
CA GLU A 121 16.65 13.96 -9.84
C GLU A 121 15.49 13.01 -10.19
N TYR A 122 15.53 11.78 -9.68
CA TYR A 122 14.54 10.74 -9.93
C TYR A 122 13.94 10.21 -8.64
N GLY A 123 12.65 9.93 -8.69
CA GLY A 123 11.89 9.20 -7.67
C GLY A 123 11.18 8.01 -8.30
N GLY A 124 10.37 7.33 -7.49
CA GLY A 124 9.61 6.19 -8.00
C GLY A 124 8.85 5.46 -6.92
N CYS A 125 8.12 4.44 -7.36
CA CYS A 125 7.36 3.53 -6.50
C CYS A 125 7.72 2.09 -6.86
N VAL A 126 7.63 1.20 -5.87
CA VAL A 126 7.80 -0.24 -6.08
C VAL A 126 6.63 -0.99 -5.46
N ILE A 127 6.26 -2.12 -6.05
CA ILE A 127 5.46 -3.15 -5.39
C ILE A 127 6.39 -4.32 -5.09
N HIS A 128 6.44 -4.71 -3.82
CA HIS A 128 7.29 -5.80 -3.36
C HIS A 128 6.55 -6.77 -2.45
N LYS A 129 7.07 -7.99 -2.34
CA LYS A 129 6.58 -8.99 -1.41
C LYS A 129 6.83 -8.51 0.02
N ALA A 130 5.85 -8.62 0.91
CA ALA A 130 6.09 -8.34 2.33
C ALA A 130 6.85 -9.50 2.98
N VAL A 131 7.90 -9.18 3.73
CA VAL A 131 8.69 -10.11 4.55
C VAL A 131 8.85 -9.50 5.95
N ALA A 132 9.54 -10.21 6.86
CA ALA A 132 9.74 -9.72 8.22
C ALA A 132 10.58 -8.43 8.28
N GLU A 133 11.53 -8.29 7.34
CA GLU A 133 12.35 -7.09 7.19
C GLU A 133 11.62 -6.04 6.33
N VAL A 134 11.64 -4.79 6.79
CA VAL A 134 10.97 -3.66 6.14
C VAL A 134 11.55 -3.42 4.74
N ASP A 135 10.66 -3.36 3.75
CA ASP A 135 11.00 -3.03 2.35
C ASP A 135 12.17 -3.87 1.78
N ALA A 136 12.25 -5.13 2.18
CA ALA A 136 13.36 -6.03 1.82
C ALA A 136 12.92 -7.26 1.00
N GLY A 137 11.62 -7.44 0.78
CA GLY A 137 11.14 -8.56 -0.02
C GLY A 137 11.38 -8.35 -1.52
N ALA A 138 11.21 -9.42 -2.28
CA ALA A 138 11.40 -9.40 -3.73
C ALA A 138 10.54 -8.30 -4.38
N ILE A 139 11.12 -7.55 -5.31
CA ILE A 139 10.44 -6.54 -6.13
C ILE A 139 9.66 -7.26 -7.24
N LEU A 140 8.40 -6.86 -7.46
CA LEU A 140 7.53 -7.43 -8.49
C LEU A 140 7.29 -6.44 -9.63
N SER A 141 7.22 -5.16 -9.30
CA SER A 141 7.12 -4.08 -10.26
C SER A 141 7.70 -2.81 -9.69
N GLU A 142 8.16 -1.95 -10.57
CA GLU A 142 8.71 -0.64 -10.23
C GLU A 142 8.36 0.37 -11.32
N ALA A 143 8.31 1.63 -10.95
CA ALA A 143 8.22 2.74 -11.88
C ALA A 143 9.09 3.89 -11.40
N THR A 144 9.87 4.45 -12.32
CA THR A 144 10.76 5.59 -12.09
C THR A 144 10.22 6.83 -12.80
N ILE A 145 10.32 8.00 -12.18
CA ILE A 145 9.86 9.27 -12.74
C ILE A 145 10.84 10.40 -12.34
N PRO A 146 11.09 11.41 -13.21
CA PRO A 146 11.79 12.61 -12.80
C PRO A 146 11.04 13.36 -11.70
N ILE A 147 11.75 13.76 -10.66
CA ILE A 147 11.23 14.62 -9.58
C ILE A 147 12.09 15.87 -9.37
N GLY A 148 13.23 15.98 -10.05
CA GLY A 148 14.09 17.15 -10.01
C GLY A 148 13.34 18.42 -10.40
N GLY A 149 13.52 19.48 -9.61
CA GLY A 149 12.87 20.78 -9.85
C GLY A 149 11.39 20.86 -9.45
N LEU A 150 10.76 19.75 -9.02
CA LEU A 150 9.41 19.76 -8.47
C LEU A 150 9.40 20.34 -7.05
N THR A 151 8.29 20.95 -6.66
CA THR A 151 7.96 21.21 -5.25
C THR A 151 7.61 19.93 -4.50
N LEU A 152 7.66 19.94 -3.17
CA LEU A 152 7.33 18.76 -2.36
C LEU A 152 5.89 18.25 -2.63
N ASP A 153 4.93 19.16 -2.81
CA ASP A 153 3.53 18.79 -3.12
C ASP A 153 3.39 18.15 -4.51
N GLU A 154 4.19 18.61 -5.49
CA GLU A 154 4.27 18.00 -6.81
C GLU A 154 4.93 16.62 -6.76
N VAL A 155 5.95 16.42 -5.91
CA VAL A 155 6.52 15.09 -5.65
C VAL A 155 5.45 14.15 -5.09
N TYR A 156 4.72 14.57 -4.06
CA TYR A 156 3.62 13.78 -3.48
C TYR A 156 2.58 13.40 -4.52
N THR A 157 2.10 14.39 -5.29
CA THR A 157 1.07 14.18 -6.31
C THR A 157 1.55 13.26 -7.43
N THR A 158 2.80 13.43 -7.86
CA THR A 158 3.39 12.64 -8.96
C THR A 158 3.59 11.19 -8.54
N LEU A 159 4.19 10.96 -7.37
CA LEU A 159 4.42 9.60 -6.88
C LEU A 159 3.12 8.89 -6.49
N HIS A 160 2.10 9.61 -6.02
CA HIS A 160 0.77 9.04 -5.82
C HIS A 160 0.17 8.48 -7.12
N LYS A 161 0.23 9.24 -8.23
CA LYS A 161 -0.23 8.77 -9.55
C LYS A 161 0.53 7.54 -10.02
N VAL A 162 1.86 7.54 -9.84
CA VAL A 162 2.72 6.40 -10.19
C VAL A 162 2.34 5.16 -9.37
N SER A 163 2.13 5.32 -8.07
CA SER A 163 1.70 4.23 -7.16
C SER A 163 0.35 3.64 -7.59
N VAL A 164 -0.64 4.48 -7.89
CA VAL A 164 -1.97 4.02 -8.36
C VAL A 164 -1.86 3.20 -9.65
N ASN A 165 -1.14 3.69 -10.66
CA ASN A 165 -0.95 2.97 -11.92
C ASN A 165 -0.25 1.63 -11.71
N LEU A 166 0.79 1.61 -10.87
CA LEU A 166 1.54 0.40 -10.57
C LEU A 166 0.65 -0.67 -9.89
N TRP A 167 -0.23 -0.23 -8.97
CA TRP A 167 -1.23 -1.10 -8.36
C TRP A 167 -2.26 -1.62 -9.35
N ILE A 168 -2.76 -0.78 -10.24
CA ILE A 168 -3.73 -1.18 -11.27
C ILE A 168 -3.14 -2.29 -12.15
N ASP A 169 -1.93 -2.10 -12.66
CA ASP A 169 -1.26 -3.09 -13.52
C ASP A 169 -0.99 -4.39 -12.76
N PHE A 170 -0.50 -4.29 -11.52
CA PHE A 170 -0.29 -5.45 -10.67
C PHE A 170 -1.59 -6.21 -10.41
N LEU A 171 -2.67 -5.53 -10.01
CA LEU A 171 -3.95 -6.15 -9.68
C LEU A 171 -4.64 -6.73 -10.91
N LYS A 172 -4.58 -6.06 -12.07
CA LYS A 172 -5.06 -6.63 -13.34
C LYS A 172 -4.40 -7.97 -13.63
N SER A 173 -3.07 -8.09 -13.42
CA SER A 173 -2.36 -9.35 -13.66
C SER A 173 -2.66 -10.48 -12.67
N LYS A 174 -3.32 -10.18 -11.53
CA LYS A 174 -3.58 -11.15 -10.45
C LYS A 174 -5.05 -11.48 -10.26
N LEU A 175 -5.95 -10.54 -10.58
CA LEU A 175 -7.37 -10.62 -10.25
C LEU A 175 -8.29 -10.70 -11.46
N LEU A 176 -7.79 -10.37 -12.65
CA LEU A 176 -8.52 -10.37 -13.93
C LEU A 176 -7.83 -11.30 -14.93
#